data_AF-A0A945GMW5-F1
#
_entry.id   AF-A0A945GMW5-F1
#
_cell.length_a   1.000
_cell.length_b   1.000
_cell.length_c   1.000
_cell.angle_alpha   90.00
_cell.angle_beta   90.00
_cell.angle_gamma   90.00
#
_symmetry.space_group_name_H-M   'P 1'
#
loop_
_entity.id
_entity.type
_entity.pdbx_description
1 polymer ?
#
loop_
_entity_poly.entity_id
_entity_poly.type
_entity_poly.pdbx_seq_one_letter_code
_entity_poly.pdbx_strand_id
1 'polypeptide(L)'
;PGNLERDVHHEFGDVEAGLRRCSEQGRICLVHFRNVSAPLPNFTETFLDNGYRDMYPLMKILVETKFEGTVTLDHTPRFGQYAGRGSGTAYAVGYMRALLERAEAECGIEG
;
A
#
# COMPACT_ATOMS: atom_id res chain seq x y z
N PRO A 1 -4.88 -32.13 15.06
CA PRO A 1 -5.79 -30.99 14.83
C PRO A 1 -5.26 -29.76 15.57
N GLY A 2 -4.61 -28.84 14.84
CA GLY A 2 -4.09 -27.60 15.42
C GLY A 2 -5.21 -26.61 15.71
N ASN A 3 -5.16 -25.97 16.88
CA ASN A 3 -6.14 -24.98 17.32
C ASN A 3 -6.04 -23.70 16.48
N LEU A 4 -6.94 -23.54 15.50
CA LEU A 4 -7.11 -22.33 14.68
C LEU A 4 -7.32 -21.04 15.49
N GLU A 5 -7.78 -21.12 16.74
CA GLU A 5 -8.13 -19.96 17.56
C GLU A 5 -6.92 -19.19 18.12
N ARG A 6 -5.71 -19.78 18.16
CA ARG A 6 -4.52 -19.07 18.64
C ARG A 6 -3.80 -18.25 17.57
N ASP A 7 -4.04 -18.53 16.29
CA ASP A 7 -3.38 -17.84 15.19
C ASP A 7 -4.06 -16.51 14.81
N VAL A 8 -5.37 -16.38 15.07
CA VAL A 8 -6.18 -15.20 14.69
C VAL A 8 -5.84 -13.91 15.44
N HIS A 9 -5.26 -14.00 16.63
CA HIS A 9 -4.90 -12.80 17.41
C HIS A 9 -3.56 -12.17 17.03
N HIS A 10 -2.70 -12.89 16.29
CA HIS A 10 -1.42 -12.38 15.81
C HIS A 10 -1.50 -11.81 14.36
N GLU A 11 -2.58 -12.10 13.63
CA GLU A 11 -2.84 -11.61 12.26
C GLU A 11 -3.41 -10.18 12.21
N PHE A 12 -4.19 -9.76 13.22
CA PHE A 12 -4.87 -8.47 13.18
C PHE A 12 -3.87 -7.30 13.30
N GLY A 13 -3.71 -6.54 12.21
CA GLY A 13 -2.79 -5.40 12.15
C GLY A 13 -1.52 -5.66 11.33
N ASP A 14 -1.26 -6.92 10.95
CA ASP A 14 -0.25 -7.26 9.95
C ASP A 14 -0.83 -7.05 8.55
N VAL A 15 -0.59 -5.85 8.02
CA VAL A 15 -1.11 -5.44 6.71
C VAL A 15 -0.46 -6.24 5.58
N GLU A 16 0.81 -6.63 5.70
CA GLU A 16 1.52 -7.35 4.63
C GLU A 16 1.02 -8.79 4.52
N ALA A 17 0.92 -9.50 5.65
CA ALA A 17 0.39 -10.85 5.68
C ALA A 17 -1.07 -10.88 5.22
N GLY A 18 -1.90 -9.95 5.71
CA GLY A 18 -3.30 -9.82 5.31
C GLY A 18 -3.47 -9.49 3.82
N LEU A 19 -2.64 -8.58 3.29
CA LEU A 19 -2.66 -8.22 1.87
C LEU A 19 -2.30 -9.41 1.00
N ARG A 20 -1.19 -10.10 1.30
CA ARG A 20 -0.75 -11.28 0.53
C ARG A 20 -1.83 -12.35 0.52
N ARG A 21 -2.35 -12.72 1.70
CA ARG A 21 -3.40 -13.75 1.83
C ARG A 21 -4.67 -13.39 1.05
N CYS A 22 -5.14 -12.15 1.15
CA CYS A 22 -6.34 -11.72 0.44
C CYS A 22 -6.13 -11.61 -1.07
N SER A 23 -4.94 -11.18 -1.51
CA SER A 23 -4.59 -11.05 -2.92
C SER A 23 -4.47 -12.42 -3.61
N GLU A 24 -3.76 -13.37 -2.99
CA GLU A 24 -3.65 -14.76 -3.49
C GLU A 24 -5.01 -15.47 -3.58
N GLN A 25 -5.97 -15.09 -2.72
CA GLN A 25 -7.33 -15.61 -2.75
C GLN A 25 -8.24 -14.91 -3.78
N GLY A 26 -7.76 -13.88 -4.48
CA GLY A 26 -8.57 -13.07 -5.39
C GLY A 26 -9.72 -12.32 -4.70
N ARG A 27 -9.53 -11.95 -3.43
CA ARG A 27 -10.59 -11.35 -2.58
C ARG A 27 -10.48 -9.83 -2.41
N ILE A 28 -9.54 -9.21 -3.11
CA ILE A 28 -9.35 -7.76 -3.11
C ILE A 28 -9.97 -7.21 -4.39
N CYS A 29 -10.87 -6.23 -4.27
CA CYS A 29 -11.46 -5.55 -5.42
C CYS A 29 -10.80 -4.20 -5.72
N LEU A 30 -10.31 -3.51 -4.68
CA LEU A 30 -9.79 -2.15 -4.74
C LEU A 30 -8.80 -1.94 -3.60
N VAL A 31 -7.67 -1.30 -3.88
CA VAL A 31 -6.67 -0.92 -2.87
C VAL A 31 -6.63 0.60 -2.74
N HIS A 32 -6.92 1.10 -1.54
CA HIS A 32 -6.72 2.50 -1.17
C HIS A 32 -5.30 2.66 -0.64
N PHE A 33 -4.42 3.23 -1.46
CA PHE A 33 -2.99 3.35 -1.18
C PHE A 33 -2.72 4.67 -0.46
N ARG A 34 -2.42 4.59 0.84
CA ARG A 34 -2.07 5.74 1.70
C ARG A 34 -1.08 5.32 2.78
N ASN A 35 -0.40 6.32 3.33
CA ASN A 35 0.50 6.14 4.48
C ASN A 35 0.09 7.09 5.62
N VAL A 36 0.46 6.72 6.84
CA VAL A 36 0.09 7.42 8.08
C VAL A 36 1.28 7.46 9.02
N SER A 37 1.35 8.42 9.94
CA SER A 37 2.51 8.61 10.82
C SER A 37 2.70 7.54 11.90
N ALA A 38 1.64 6.79 12.25
CA ALA A 38 1.64 5.74 13.26
C ALA A 38 0.40 4.83 13.13
N PRO A 39 0.35 3.67 13.82
CA PRO A 39 -0.87 2.90 14.00
C PRO A 39 -1.92 3.62 14.87
N LEU A 40 -3.10 3.01 15.00
CA LEU A 40 -4.15 3.45 15.93
C LEU A 40 -3.62 3.53 17.38
N PRO A 41 -4.20 4.42 18.22
CA PRO A 41 -5.36 5.27 17.93
C PRO A 41 -5.01 6.63 17.33
N ASN A 42 -3.76 7.07 17.40
CA ASN A 42 -3.36 8.43 17.02
C ASN A 42 -2.42 8.40 15.82
N PHE A 43 -2.87 8.94 14.70
CA PHE A 43 -2.06 9.08 13.50
C PHE A 43 -2.44 10.36 12.73
N THR A 44 -1.55 10.79 11.86
CA THR A 44 -1.82 11.82 10.85
C THR A 44 -1.48 11.26 9.48
N GLU A 45 -2.21 11.67 8.45
CA GLU A 45 -1.93 11.27 7.06
C GLU A 45 -0.62 11.89 6.58
N THR A 46 0.18 11.11 5.87
CA THR A 46 1.50 11.52 5.39
C THR A 46 1.62 11.34 3.88
N PHE A 47 2.69 11.88 3.30
CA PHE A 47 3.10 11.43 1.97
C PHE A 47 3.49 9.95 2.01
N LEU A 48 3.41 9.28 0.87
CA LEU A 48 3.63 7.83 0.76
C LEU A 48 5.05 7.42 1.21
N ASP A 49 6.03 8.30 1.04
CA ASP A 49 7.45 8.11 1.33
C ASP A 49 7.87 8.53 2.75
N ASN A 50 6.99 9.19 3.51
CA ASN A 50 7.32 9.78 4.82
C ASN A 50 6.29 9.41 5.91
N GLY A 51 5.83 8.16 5.88
CA GLY A 51 4.94 7.63 6.91
C GLY A 51 5.58 6.53 7.75
N TYR A 52 4.74 5.86 8.53
CA TYR A 52 5.09 4.79 9.44
C TYR A 52 5.57 3.52 8.74
N ARG A 53 5.07 3.25 7.53
CA ARG A 53 5.43 2.05 6.76
C ARG A 53 6.26 2.41 5.54
N ASP A 54 7.15 1.49 5.19
CA ASP A 54 7.63 1.40 3.82
C ASP A 54 6.49 0.90 2.92
N MET A 55 6.19 1.65 1.87
CA MET A 55 5.10 1.35 0.95
C MET A 55 5.54 0.40 -0.17
N TYR A 56 6.86 0.21 -0.38
CA TYR A 56 7.37 -0.66 -1.43
C TYR A 56 6.99 -2.15 -1.22
N PRO A 57 7.14 -2.75 -0.03
CA PRO A 57 6.74 -4.15 0.21
C PRO A 57 5.27 -4.41 -0.14
N LEU A 58 4.37 -3.47 0.16
CA LEU A 58 2.94 -3.58 -0.17
C LEU A 58 2.71 -3.60 -1.68
N MET A 59 3.37 -2.70 -2.42
CA MET A 59 3.29 -2.70 -3.89
C MET A 59 3.86 -4.00 -4.47
N LYS A 60 4.99 -4.46 -3.95
CA LYS A 60 5.62 -5.70 -4.39
C LYS A 60 4.73 -6.92 -4.17
N ILE A 61 4.03 -7.01 -3.04
CA ILE A 61 3.05 -8.07 -2.78
C ILE A 61 1.95 -8.06 -3.86
N LEU A 62 1.42 -6.89 -4.22
CA LEU A 62 0.38 -6.80 -5.26
C LEU A 62 0.89 -7.32 -6.61
N VAL A 63 2.14 -6.99 -6.98
CA VAL A 63 2.78 -7.47 -8.22
C VAL A 63 3.04 -8.97 -8.18
N GLU A 64 3.65 -9.48 -7.11
CA GLU A 64 3.96 -10.92 -6.94
C GLU A 64 2.71 -11.80 -7.00
N THR A 65 1.61 -11.29 -6.44
CA THR A 65 0.32 -12.00 -6.38
C THR A 65 -0.55 -11.75 -7.62
N LYS A 66 -0.04 -11.02 -8.62
CA LYS A 66 -0.74 -10.69 -9.87
C LYS A 66 -2.10 -10.05 -9.63
N PHE A 67 -2.15 -9.09 -8.71
CA PHE A 67 -3.36 -8.33 -8.43
C PHE A 67 -3.81 -7.54 -9.68
N GLU A 68 -4.99 -7.86 -10.22
CA GLU A 68 -5.54 -7.23 -11.44
C GLU A 68 -6.52 -6.07 -11.15
N GLY A 69 -6.73 -5.74 -9.88
CA GLY A 69 -7.66 -4.68 -9.48
C GLY A 69 -7.06 -3.28 -9.51
N THR A 70 -7.87 -2.29 -9.15
CA THR A 70 -7.42 -0.88 -9.12
C THR A 70 -6.65 -0.58 -7.83
N VAL A 71 -5.52 0.11 -7.96
CA VAL A 71 -4.83 0.77 -6.85
C VAL A 71 -5.03 2.27 -6.98
N THR A 72 -5.77 2.87 -6.05
CA THR A 72 -6.05 4.31 -6.04
C THR A 72 -5.27 5.01 -4.95
N LEU A 73 -4.77 6.21 -5.25
CA LEU A 73 -4.42 7.15 -4.19
C LEU A 73 -5.68 7.48 -3.38
N ASP A 74 -5.60 7.38 -2.07
CA ASP A 74 -6.70 7.71 -1.17
C ASP A 74 -6.54 9.14 -0.63
N HIS A 75 -5.49 9.37 0.18
CA HIS A 75 -5.21 10.66 0.78
C HIS A 75 -3.73 11.02 0.66
N THR A 76 -3.45 12.32 0.48
CA THR A 76 -2.11 12.89 0.48
C THR A 76 -2.16 14.27 1.13
N PRO A 77 -1.14 14.66 1.91
CA PRO A 77 -1.05 16.01 2.43
C PRO A 77 -1.06 17.04 1.32
N ARG A 78 -1.54 18.23 1.65
CA ARG A 78 -1.41 19.40 0.76
C ARG A 78 0.03 19.88 0.79
N PHE A 79 0.58 20.11 -0.39
CA PHE A 79 1.83 20.87 -0.49
C PHE A 79 1.62 22.31 0.01
N GLY A 80 2.72 22.96 0.38
CA GLY A 80 2.70 24.33 0.89
C GLY A 80 2.06 25.34 -0.07
N GLN A 81 1.79 26.55 0.43
CA GLN A 81 0.97 27.57 -0.22
C GLN A 81 1.38 27.98 -1.65
N TYR A 82 2.61 27.66 -2.07
CA TYR A 82 3.13 27.98 -3.40
C TYR A 82 2.99 26.84 -4.42
N ALA A 83 2.52 25.66 -3.98
CA ALA A 83 2.34 24.53 -4.88
C ALA A 83 1.03 24.62 -5.67
N GLY A 84 1.08 24.14 -6.90
CA GLY A 84 -0.09 24.07 -7.77
C GLY A 84 -1.18 23.16 -7.21
N ARG A 85 -2.44 23.44 -7.60
CA ARG A 85 -3.55 22.54 -7.29
C ARG A 85 -3.27 21.17 -7.91
N GLY A 86 -3.26 20.12 -7.09
CA GLY A 86 -3.00 18.74 -7.53
C GLY A 86 -1.55 18.29 -7.39
N SER A 87 -0.61 19.12 -6.91
CA SER A 87 0.78 18.71 -6.69
C SER A 87 0.92 17.48 -5.78
N GLY A 88 0.09 17.38 -4.73
CA GLY A 88 0.05 16.20 -3.86
C GLY A 88 -0.31 14.92 -4.62
N THR A 89 -1.38 14.97 -5.42
CA THR A 89 -1.82 13.85 -6.24
C THR A 89 -0.79 13.46 -7.29
N ALA A 90 -0.22 14.45 -7.99
CA ALA A 90 0.82 14.20 -8.99
C ALA A 90 2.06 13.55 -8.38
N TYR A 91 2.51 14.03 -7.21
CA TYR A 91 3.61 13.43 -6.47
C TYR A 91 3.31 11.97 -6.11
N ALA A 92 2.16 11.72 -5.49
CA ALA A 92 1.79 10.40 -5.03
C ALA A 92 1.58 9.39 -6.17
N VAL A 93 0.93 9.78 -7.27
CA VAL A 93 0.77 8.93 -8.46
C VAL A 93 2.13 8.62 -9.11
N GLY A 94 3.01 9.62 -9.22
CA GLY A 94 4.37 9.41 -9.72
C GLY A 94 5.16 8.43 -8.84
N TYR A 95 5.06 8.58 -7.52
CA TYR A 95 5.68 7.67 -6.56
C TYR A 95 5.12 6.25 -6.66
N MET A 96 3.79 6.08 -6.70
CA MET A 96 3.15 4.77 -6.89
C MET A 96 3.60 4.08 -8.17
N ARG A 97 3.71 4.82 -9.28
CA ARG A 97 4.25 4.30 -10.53
C ARG A 97 5.68 3.83 -10.41
N ALA A 98 6.54 4.59 -9.73
CA ALA A 98 7.93 4.20 -9.51
C ALA A 98 8.04 2.91 -8.67
N LEU A 99 7.18 2.75 -7.64
CA LEU A 99 7.13 1.52 -6.85
C LEU A 99 6.68 0.31 -7.70
N LEU A 100 5.67 0.51 -8.56
CA LEU A 100 5.17 -0.52 -9.46
C LEU A 100 6.26 -0.96 -10.44
N GLU A 101 6.85 -0.01 -11.17
CA GLU A 101 7.92 -0.27 -12.15
C GLU A 101 9.12 -0.99 -11.48
N ARG A 102 9.46 -0.60 -10.25
CA ARG A 102 10.50 -1.28 -9.47
C ARG A 102 10.12 -2.72 -9.10
N ALA A 103 8.88 -2.94 -8.65
CA ALA A 103 8.41 -4.27 -8.27
C ALA A 103 8.32 -5.21 -9.48
N GLU A 104 7.80 -4.73 -10.61
CA GLU A 104 7.76 -5.43 -11.90
C GLU A 104 9.16 -5.86 -12.36
N ALA A 105 10.12 -4.92 -12.34
CA ALA A 105 11.51 -5.19 -12.70
C ALA A 105 12.17 -6.26 -11.79
N GLU A 106 11.91 -6.24 -10.48
CA GLU A 106 12.42 -7.27 -9.57
C GLU A 106 11.75 -8.63 -9.75
N CYS A 107 10.47 -8.65 -10.14
CA CYS A 107 9.70 -9.88 -10.35
C CYS A 107 9.88 -10.48 -11.76
N GLY A 108 10.56 -9.75 -12.67
CA GLY A 108 10.70 -10.16 -14.06
C GLY A 108 9.38 -10.13 -14.83
N ILE A 109 8.47 -9.23 -14.45
CA ILE A 109 7.19 -9.00 -15.13
C ILE A 109 7.38 -7.75 -15.99
N GLU A 110 7.22 -7.88 -17.31
CA GLU A 110 7.19 -6.73 -18.21
C GLU A 110 5.73 -6.25 -18.31
N GLY A 111 5.51 -4.94 -18.05
CA GLY A 111 4.19 -4.29 -18.09
C GLY A 111 3.65 -4.02 -19.49
#